data_AF-A0A3D0HNY0-F1
#
_entry.id   AF-A0A3D0HNY0-F1
#
_cell.length_a   1.000
_cell.length_b   1.000
_cell.length_c   1.000
_cell.angle_alpha   90.00
_cell.angle_beta   90.00
_cell.angle_gamma   90.00
#
_symmetry.space_group_name_H-M   'P 1'
#
loop_
_entity.id
_entity.type
_entity.pdbx_description
1 polymer ?
#
loop_
_entity_poly.entity_id
_entity_poly.type
_entity_poly.pdbx_seq_one_letter_code
_entity_poly.pdbx_strand_id
1 'polypeptide(L)'
;MGRDDYAIKAGGKMFILCQGDLAKEPYRIPISEVPVYSLEELCYYMYHNIYMVTEEFFDENLVHWLRGQVHLRTLAAKMEKLIKKHHNIKDLVVTLLCACDYYKKDEIFSLVETMEKITNLPPAKKAWMKADNCLKAGKYGRSLREYKQLLHGPLA
;
A
#
# COMPACT_ATOMS: atom_id res chain seq x y z
N MET A 1 -7.53 19.13 9.87
CA MET A 1 -7.26 17.85 10.56
C MET A 1 -6.16 17.13 9.80
N GLY A 2 -5.22 16.50 10.49
CA GLY A 2 -4.18 15.65 9.89
C GLY A 2 -3.75 14.55 10.84
N ARG A 3 -2.77 13.73 10.43
CA ARG A 3 -2.32 12.51 11.13
C ARG A 3 -2.26 12.61 12.66
N ASP A 4 -1.72 13.70 13.17
CA ASP A 4 -1.53 13.96 14.61
C ASP A 4 -2.85 14.06 15.39
N ASP A 5 -3.93 14.45 14.71
CA ASP A 5 -5.28 14.53 15.30
C ASP A 5 -5.94 13.14 15.42
N TYR A 6 -5.45 12.15 14.67
CA TYR A 6 -6.00 10.79 14.60
C TYR A 6 -5.12 9.73 15.27
N ALA A 7 -3.84 10.04 15.52
CA ALA A 7 -2.88 9.09 16.08
C ALA A 7 -2.84 9.18 17.62
N ILE A 8 -3.30 8.12 18.29
CA ILE A 8 -3.28 8.02 19.75
C ILE A 8 -2.15 7.08 20.18
N LYS A 9 -1.34 7.49 21.16
CA LYS A 9 -0.29 6.63 21.76
C LYS A 9 -0.73 6.15 23.13
N ALA A 10 -0.86 4.83 23.31
CA ALA A 10 -1.15 4.22 24.61
C ALA A 10 -0.26 2.98 24.80
N GLY A 11 0.50 2.95 25.91
CA GLY A 11 1.35 1.80 26.26
C GLY A 11 2.40 1.41 25.21
N GLY A 12 2.95 2.38 24.47
CA GLY A 12 3.93 2.13 23.40
C GLY A 12 3.32 1.67 22.07
N LYS A 13 1.99 1.53 21.99
CA LYS A 13 1.27 1.19 20.75
C LYS A 13 0.64 2.45 20.15
N MET A 14 0.64 2.51 18.81
CA MET A 14 -0.01 3.57 18.05
C MET A 14 -1.37 3.08 17.57
N PHE A 15 -2.40 3.86 17.83
CA PHE A 15 -3.78 3.64 17.42
C PHE A 15 -4.18 4.72 16.42
N ILE A 16 -4.94 4.32 15.41
CA ILE A 16 -5.48 5.22 14.39
C ILE A 16 -6.98 5.33 14.62
N LEU A 17 -7.45 6.55 14.88
CA LEU A 17 -8.88 6.82 14.94
C LEU A 17 -9.46 6.69 13.53
N CYS A 18 -10.23 5.62 13.31
CA CYS A 18 -10.92 5.37 12.05
C CYS A 18 -12.28 6.07 12.07
N GLN A 19 -12.67 6.67 10.95
CA GLN A 19 -14.00 7.25 10.79
C GLN A 19 -14.97 6.21 10.21
N GLY A 20 -16.13 6.08 10.85
CA GLY A 20 -17.17 5.13 10.43
C GLY A 20 -16.96 3.70 10.96
N ASP A 21 -17.67 2.75 10.35
CA ASP A 21 -17.64 1.35 10.76
C ASP A 21 -16.40 0.64 10.22
N LEU A 22 -15.74 -0.14 11.08
CA LEU A 22 -14.70 -1.05 10.66
C LEU A 22 -15.28 -2.18 9.81
N ALA A 23 -14.51 -2.62 8.81
CA ALA A 23 -14.82 -3.78 8.02
C ALA A 23 -15.04 -5.00 8.92
N LYS A 24 -16.03 -5.84 8.59
CA LYS A 24 -16.20 -7.13 9.28
C LYS A 24 -15.15 -8.12 8.81
N GLU A 25 -14.88 -8.12 7.51
CA GLU A 25 -13.83 -8.91 6.88
C GLU A 25 -12.68 -7.98 6.43
N PRO A 26 -11.45 -8.19 6.92
CA PRO A 26 -10.33 -7.32 6.58
C PRO A 26 -9.89 -7.54 5.13
N TYR A 27 -9.33 -6.49 4.53
CA TYR A 27 -8.50 -6.66 3.36
C TYR A 27 -7.13 -7.17 3.81
N ARG A 28 -6.70 -8.31 3.27
CA ARG A 28 -5.35 -8.81 3.52
C ARG A 28 -4.42 -8.25 2.47
N ILE A 29 -3.44 -7.47 2.91
CA ILE A 29 -2.44 -6.90 2.00
C ILE A 29 -1.71 -8.04 1.27
N PRO A 30 -1.62 -8.01 -0.07
CA PRO A 30 -0.85 -9.00 -0.81
C PRO A 30 0.60 -9.07 -0.32
N ILE A 31 1.18 -10.26 -0.32
CA ILE A 31 2.56 -10.57 0.13
C ILE A 31 2.73 -10.53 1.66
N SER A 32 2.36 -9.44 2.33
CA SER A 32 2.59 -9.29 3.77
C SER A 32 1.52 -9.98 4.63
N GLU A 33 0.34 -10.28 4.06
CA GLU A 33 -0.82 -10.85 4.76
C GLU A 33 -1.34 -10.02 5.94
N VAL A 34 -0.86 -8.78 6.07
CA VAL A 34 -1.31 -7.87 7.12
C VAL A 34 -2.79 -7.55 6.89
N PRO A 35 -3.68 -7.82 7.85
CA PRO A 35 -5.08 -7.45 7.73
C PRO A 35 -5.25 -5.95 8.00
N VAL A 36 -6.07 -5.28 7.20
CA VAL A 36 -6.55 -3.91 7.44
C VAL A 36 -8.07 -3.87 7.39
N TYR A 37 -8.66 -3.13 8.32
CA TYR A 37 -10.10 -3.07 8.58
C TYR A 37 -10.72 -1.71 8.22
N SER A 38 -9.90 -0.69 7.95
CA SER A 38 -10.37 0.63 7.55
C SER A 38 -9.55 1.21 6.41
N LEU A 39 -10.07 2.26 5.77
CA LEU A 39 -9.32 2.98 4.74
C LEU A 39 -8.07 3.64 5.36
N GLU A 40 -8.17 4.13 6.59
CA GLU A 40 -7.08 4.76 7.32
C GLU A 40 -5.94 3.77 7.61
N GLU A 41 -6.26 2.53 8.01
CA GLU A 41 -5.27 1.47 8.18
C GLU A 41 -4.61 1.08 6.85
N LEU A 42 -5.38 1.01 5.77
CA LEU A 42 -4.86 0.76 4.42
C LEU A 42 -3.90 1.87 3.99
N CYS A 43 -4.30 3.13 4.15
CA CYS A 43 -3.47 4.30 3.84
C CYS A 43 -2.23 4.36 4.73
N TYR A 44 -2.37 4.04 6.01
CA TYR A 44 -1.25 3.91 6.94
C TYR A 44 -0.23 2.88 6.49
N TYR A 45 -0.71 1.70 6.13
CA TYR A 45 0.14 0.63 5.62
C TYR A 45 0.90 1.08 4.37
N MET A 46 0.21 1.65 3.38
CA MET A 46 0.83 2.07 2.12
C MET A 46 1.91 3.13 2.32
N TYR A 47 1.64 4.15 3.15
CA TYR A 47 2.60 5.22 3.40
C TYR A 47 3.90 4.70 4.01
N HIS A 48 3.81 3.80 5.00
CA HIS A 48 4.99 3.29 5.71
C HIS A 48 5.68 2.14 4.99
N ASN A 49 4.99 1.49 4.05
CA ASN A 49 5.49 0.33 3.31
C ASN A 49 5.51 0.58 1.80
N ILE A 50 5.75 1.83 1.37
CA ILE A 50 5.65 2.22 -0.05
C ILE A 50 6.57 1.39 -0.96
N TYR A 51 7.70 0.92 -0.44
CA TYR A 51 8.63 0.02 -1.15
C TYR A 51 8.08 -1.40 -1.38
N MET A 52 7.02 -1.79 -0.66
CA MET A 52 6.31 -3.07 -0.81
C MET A 52 5.05 -2.93 -1.68
N VAL A 53 4.58 -1.71 -1.92
CA VAL A 53 3.40 -1.46 -2.74
C VAL A 53 3.78 -1.63 -4.21
N THR A 54 3.18 -2.62 -4.86
CA THR A 54 3.38 -2.96 -6.27
C THR A 54 2.04 -2.96 -7.00
N GLU A 55 2.02 -3.16 -8.32
CA GLU A 55 0.76 -3.25 -9.07
C GLU A 55 -0.15 -4.38 -8.56
N GLU A 56 0.43 -5.50 -8.07
CA GLU A 56 -0.31 -6.61 -7.44
C GLU A 56 -1.14 -6.18 -6.22
N PHE A 57 -0.81 -5.04 -5.60
CA PHE A 57 -1.55 -4.48 -4.48
C PHE A 57 -2.95 -3.98 -4.90
N PHE A 58 -3.09 -3.52 -6.15
CA PHE A 58 -4.27 -2.85 -6.66
C PHE A 58 -5.05 -3.79 -7.58
N ASP A 59 -5.73 -4.76 -6.96
CA ASP A 59 -6.50 -5.77 -7.65
C ASP A 59 -8.02 -5.53 -7.53
N GLU A 60 -8.80 -6.43 -8.13
CA GLU A 60 -10.26 -6.40 -8.04
C GLU A 60 -10.75 -6.65 -6.60
N ASN A 61 -10.02 -7.42 -5.79
CA ASN A 61 -10.39 -7.69 -4.39
C ASN A 61 -10.37 -6.41 -3.55
N LEU A 62 -9.38 -5.53 -3.76
CA LEU A 62 -9.33 -4.21 -3.14
C LEU A 62 -10.58 -3.40 -3.49
N VAL A 63 -10.98 -3.37 -4.76
CA VAL A 63 -12.18 -2.65 -5.22
C VAL A 63 -13.45 -3.22 -4.57
N HIS A 64 -13.58 -4.54 -4.52
CA HIS A 64 -14.71 -5.21 -3.87
C HIS A 64 -14.77 -4.91 -2.37
N TRP A 65 -13.63 -4.93 -1.69
CA TRP A 65 -13.52 -4.60 -0.28
C TRP A 65 -13.90 -3.14 0.00
N LEU A 66 -13.37 -2.19 -0.79
CA LEU A 66 -13.72 -0.76 -0.71
C LEU A 66 -15.23 -0.53 -0.85
N ARG A 67 -15.88 -1.25 -1.78
CA ARG A 67 -17.31 -1.12 -2.06
C ARG A 67 -18.18 -1.78 -0.98
N GLY A 68 -17.78 -2.95 -0.53
CA GLY A 68 -18.61 -3.84 0.29
C GLY A 68 -18.38 -3.69 1.79
N GLN A 69 -17.13 -3.65 2.23
CA GLN A 69 -16.77 -3.71 3.65
C GLN A 69 -16.67 -2.33 4.31
N VAL A 70 -16.03 -1.37 3.63
CA VAL A 70 -15.89 0.02 4.14
C VAL A 70 -16.90 0.98 3.50
N HIS A 71 -17.79 0.48 2.64
CA HIS A 71 -18.89 1.22 2.01
C HIS A 71 -18.50 2.47 1.20
N LEU A 72 -17.25 2.59 0.76
CA LEU A 72 -16.73 3.70 -0.04
C LEU A 72 -16.97 3.48 -1.54
N ARG A 73 -18.24 3.42 -1.95
CA ARG A 73 -18.65 3.05 -3.32
C ARG A 73 -18.07 3.97 -4.41
N THR A 74 -18.04 5.28 -4.15
CA THR A 74 -17.51 6.28 -5.09
C THR A 74 -15.99 6.11 -5.29
N LEU A 75 -15.26 5.87 -4.20
CA LEU A 75 -13.83 5.58 -4.25
C LEU A 75 -13.57 4.26 -5.00
N ALA A 76 -14.32 3.21 -4.68
CA ALA A 76 -14.19 1.91 -5.35
C ALA A 76 -14.38 2.04 -6.88
N ALA A 77 -15.41 2.77 -7.33
CA ALA A 77 -15.63 3.00 -8.77
C ALA A 77 -14.51 3.81 -9.43
N LYS A 78 -13.90 4.76 -8.71
CA LYS A 78 -12.74 5.52 -9.20
C LYS A 78 -11.51 4.61 -9.31
N MET A 79 -11.22 3.81 -8.29
CA MET A 79 -10.10 2.86 -8.27
C MET A 79 -10.23 1.82 -9.38
N GLU A 80 -11.42 1.26 -9.57
CA GLU A 80 -11.69 0.29 -10.64
C GLU A 80 -11.35 0.85 -12.02
N LYS A 81 -11.72 2.11 -12.29
CA LYS A 81 -11.39 2.78 -13.56
C LYS A 81 -9.89 3.01 -13.71
N LEU A 82 -9.19 3.38 -12.65
CA LEU A 82 -7.75 3.63 -12.69
C LEU A 82 -6.97 2.32 -12.94
N ILE A 83 -7.37 1.23 -12.26
CA ILE A 83 -6.78 -0.10 -12.43
C ILE A 83 -7.00 -0.60 -13.86
N LYS A 84 -8.24 -0.56 -14.38
CA LYS A 84 -8.58 -1.01 -15.74
C LYS A 84 -7.88 -0.21 -16.84
N LYS A 85 -7.55 1.05 -16.59
CA LYS A 85 -6.82 1.93 -17.53
C LYS A 85 -5.30 1.81 -17.40
N HIS A 86 -4.79 0.92 -16.54
CA HIS A 86 -3.36 0.77 -16.27
C HIS A 86 -2.68 2.10 -15.91
N HIS A 87 -3.35 2.91 -15.08
CA HIS A 87 -2.71 4.12 -14.52
C HIS A 87 -1.49 3.74 -13.67
N ASN A 88 -0.54 4.67 -13.59
CA ASN A 88 0.65 4.52 -12.75
C ASN A 88 0.25 4.29 -11.28
N ILE A 89 0.96 3.39 -10.59
CA ILE A 89 0.89 3.14 -9.14
C ILE A 89 0.79 4.46 -8.33
N LYS A 90 1.53 5.50 -8.74
CA LYS A 90 1.45 6.83 -8.11
C LYS A 90 0.03 7.38 -8.04
N ASP A 91 -0.71 7.33 -9.14
CA ASP A 91 -2.08 7.88 -9.20
C ASP A 91 -3.03 7.07 -8.31
N LEU A 92 -2.83 5.75 -8.23
CA LEU A 92 -3.61 4.85 -7.39
C LEU A 92 -3.38 5.14 -5.90
N VAL A 93 -2.11 5.23 -5.48
CA VAL A 93 -1.71 5.56 -4.11
C VAL A 93 -2.26 6.92 -3.69
N VAL A 94 -2.02 7.96 -4.49
CA VAL A 94 -2.50 9.32 -4.18
C VAL A 94 -4.02 9.37 -4.11
N THR A 95 -4.73 8.65 -4.98
CA THR A 95 -6.20 8.61 -4.95
C THR A 95 -6.74 8.04 -3.65
N LEU A 96 -6.13 6.99 -3.11
CA LEU A 96 -6.53 6.41 -1.81
C LEU A 96 -6.17 7.33 -0.65
N LEU A 97 -4.94 7.87 -0.61
CA LEU A 97 -4.49 8.74 0.48
C LEU A 97 -5.34 10.02 0.59
N CYS A 98 -5.67 10.63 -0.55
CA CYS A 98 -6.54 11.80 -0.57
C CYS A 98 -8.00 11.50 -0.18
N ALA A 99 -8.42 10.23 -0.19
CA ALA A 99 -9.80 9.86 0.17
C ALA A 99 -9.97 9.59 1.67
N CYS A 100 -8.89 9.35 2.41
CA CYS A 100 -8.95 9.03 3.85
C CYS A 100 -8.82 10.24 4.77
N ASP A 101 -8.48 11.43 4.23
CA ASP A 101 -8.21 12.68 4.96
C ASP A 101 -7.25 12.57 6.18
N TYR A 102 -6.53 11.45 6.30
CA TYR A 102 -5.59 11.17 7.39
C TYR A 102 -4.24 11.86 7.17
N TYR A 103 -3.82 12.02 5.91
CA TYR A 103 -2.54 12.64 5.55
C TYR A 103 -2.72 14.08 5.07
N LYS A 104 -1.86 14.97 5.58
CA LYS A 104 -1.78 16.35 5.09
C LYS A 104 -1.21 16.37 3.68
N LYS A 105 -1.54 17.41 2.92
CA LYS A 105 -1.08 17.58 1.54
C LYS A 105 0.44 17.46 1.39
N ASP A 106 1.21 18.06 2.31
CA ASP A 106 2.67 18.02 2.27
C ASP A 106 3.21 16.60 2.52
N GLU A 107 2.56 15.81 3.38
CA GLU A 107 2.95 14.41 3.62
C GLU A 107 2.73 13.55 2.38
N ILE A 108 1.62 13.78 1.68
CA ILE A 108 1.32 13.11 0.39
C ILE A 108 2.35 13.52 -0.65
N PHE A 109 2.74 14.80 -0.70
CA PHE A 109 3.77 15.28 -1.62
C PHE A 109 5.14 14.64 -1.35
N SER A 110 5.57 14.55 -0.10
CA SER A 110 6.80 13.83 0.28
C SER A 110 6.75 12.34 -0.09
N LEU A 111 5.59 11.70 0.01
CA LEU A 111 5.42 10.32 -0.44
C LEU A 111 5.58 10.22 -1.96
N VAL A 112 4.97 11.13 -2.73
CA VAL A 112 5.12 11.19 -4.19
C VAL A 112 6.59 11.35 -4.59
N GLU A 113 7.34 12.25 -3.95
CA GLU A 113 8.79 12.38 -4.20
C GLU A 113 9.55 11.07 -3.91
N THR A 114 9.14 10.34 -2.88
CA THR A 114 9.72 9.03 -2.55
C THR A 114 9.41 8.00 -3.64
N MET A 115 8.18 7.98 -4.17
CA MET A 115 7.78 7.10 -5.27
C MET A 115 8.55 7.41 -6.56
N GLU A 116 8.82 8.68 -6.85
CA GLU A 116 9.68 9.08 -7.99
C GLU A 116 11.11 8.58 -7.81
N LYS A 117 11.69 8.71 -6.61
CA LYS A 117 13.01 8.15 -6.30
C LYS A 117 13.04 6.64 -6.49
N ILE A 118 12.00 5.92 -6.03
CA ILE A 118 11.86 4.48 -6.23
C ILE A 118 11.81 4.15 -7.73
N THR A 119 11.01 4.89 -8.50
CA THR A 119 10.87 4.70 -9.95
C THR A 119 12.20 4.89 -10.68
N ASN A 120 13.06 5.78 -10.18
CA ASN A 120 14.39 6.04 -10.75
C ASN A 120 15.49 5.09 -10.23
N LEU A 121 15.18 4.15 -9.33
CA LEU A 121 16.18 3.17 -8.89
C LEU A 121 16.55 2.19 -10.01
N PRO A 122 17.82 1.73 -10.07
CA PRO A 122 18.24 0.68 -10.98
C PRO A 122 17.37 -0.58 -10.84
N PRO A 123 17.05 -1.28 -11.94
CA PRO A 123 16.22 -2.50 -11.90
C PRO A 123 16.73 -3.54 -10.91
N ALA A 124 18.05 -3.76 -10.83
CA ALA A 124 18.66 -4.67 -9.87
C ALA A 124 18.38 -4.27 -8.41
N LYS A 125 18.42 -2.97 -8.09
CA LYS A 125 18.14 -2.48 -6.73
C LYS A 125 16.66 -2.63 -6.37
N LYS A 126 15.75 -2.41 -7.33
CA LYS A 126 14.31 -2.69 -7.14
C LYS A 126 14.04 -4.17 -6.91
N ALA A 127 14.67 -5.04 -7.70
CA ALA A 127 14.56 -6.49 -7.54
C ALA A 127 15.11 -6.96 -6.19
N TRP A 128 16.25 -6.42 -5.75
CA TRP A 128 16.80 -6.68 -4.42
C TRP A 128 15.82 -6.25 -3.31
N MET A 129 15.25 -5.04 -3.40
CA MET A 129 14.25 -4.56 -2.45
C MET A 129 13.02 -5.47 -2.40
N LYS A 130 12.53 -5.93 -3.55
CA LYS A 130 11.39 -6.86 -3.62
C LYS A 130 11.70 -8.20 -2.93
N ALA A 131 12.89 -8.75 -3.16
CA ALA A 131 13.34 -10.00 -2.53
C ALA A 131 13.49 -9.86 -1.00
N ASP A 132 14.07 -8.74 -0.55
CA ASP A 132 14.26 -8.41 0.87
C ASP A 132 12.92 -8.16 1.58
N ASN A 133 11.98 -7.50 0.91
CA ASN A 133 10.63 -7.29 1.43
C ASN A 133 9.86 -8.61 1.60
N CYS A 134 9.99 -9.54 0.65
CA CYS A 134 9.44 -10.89 0.80
C CYS A 134 10.07 -11.64 1.98
N LEU A 135 11.37 -11.44 2.24
CA LEU A 135 12.08 -12.03 3.36
C LEU A 135 11.55 -11.50 4.71
N LYS A 136 11.42 -10.18 4.84
CA LYS A 136 10.86 -9.50 6.02
C LYS A 136 9.41 -9.90 6.30
N ALA A 137 8.64 -10.16 5.25
CA ALA A 137 7.28 -10.68 5.35
C ALA A 137 7.20 -12.19 5.68
N GLY A 138 8.32 -12.87 5.90
CA GLY A 138 8.36 -14.32 6.18
C GLY A 138 8.04 -15.20 4.97
N LYS A 139 7.97 -14.63 3.76
CA LYS A 139 7.67 -15.35 2.51
C LYS A 139 8.95 -15.90 1.89
N TYR A 140 9.66 -16.78 2.62
CA TYR A 140 10.98 -17.31 2.25
C TYR A 140 11.02 -17.92 0.85
N GLY A 141 9.98 -18.69 0.47
CA GLY A 141 9.92 -19.31 -0.86
C GLY A 141 9.84 -18.30 -1.99
N ARG A 142 9.09 -17.19 -1.81
CA ARG A 142 9.02 -16.10 -2.80
C ARG A 142 10.34 -15.32 -2.80
N SER A 143 10.86 -14.97 -1.63
CA SER A 143 12.16 -14.29 -1.49
C SER A 143 13.30 -15.03 -2.19
N LEU A 144 13.42 -16.35 -1.97
CA LEU A 144 14.45 -17.18 -2.62
C LEU A 144 14.33 -17.15 -4.15
N ARG A 145 13.11 -17.20 -4.69
CA ARG A 145 12.90 -17.10 -6.15
C ARG A 145 13.36 -15.75 -6.70
N GLU A 146 13.00 -14.66 -6.04
CA GLU A 146 13.39 -13.30 -6.46
C GLU A 146 14.93 -13.12 -6.37
N TYR A 147 15.58 -13.62 -5.31
CA TYR A 147 17.05 -13.58 -5.22
C TYR A 147 17.74 -14.44 -6.28
N LYS A 148 17.20 -15.63 -6.60
CA LYS A 148 17.75 -16.46 -7.68
C LYS A 148 17.63 -15.78 -9.04
N GLN A 149 16.51 -15.10 -9.31
CA GLN A 149 16.36 -14.30 -10.53
C GLN A 149 17.34 -13.12 -10.56
N LEU A 150 17.67 -12.54 -9.42
CA LEU A 150 18.67 -11.47 -9.34
C LEU A 150 20.10 -11.97 -9.63
N LEU A 151 20.44 -13.18 -9.18
CA LEU A 151 21.79 -13.77 -9.36
C LEU A 151 21.99 -14.51 -10.69
N HIS A 152 20.91 -14.99 -11.31
CA HIS A 152 20.98 -15.87 -12.49
C HIS A 152 20.04 -15.44 -13.64
N GLY A 153 19.35 -14.31 -13.49
CA GLY A 153 18.41 -13.80 -14.49
C GLY A 153 19.03 -12.76 -15.42
N PRO A 154 18.22 -12.08 -16.24
CA PRO A 154 18.67 -11.10 -17.24
C PRO A 154 19.35 -9.84 -16.66
N LEU A 155 19.28 -9.67 -15.35
CA LEU A 155 19.84 -8.55 -14.59
C LEU A 155 21.15 -8.93 -13.86
N ALA A 156 21.61 -10.18 -14.00
CA ALA A 156 22.82 -10.71 -13.39
C ALA A 156 24.10 -10.31 -14.14
#